data_AF-A0A1A7Y640-F1
#
_entry.id   AF-A0A1A7Y640-F1
#
_cell.length_a   1.000
_cell.length_b   1.000
_cell.length_c   1.000
_cell.angle_alpha   90.00
_cell.angle_beta   90.00
_cell.angle_gamma   90.00
#
_symmetry.space_group_name_H-M   'P 1'
#
loop_
_entity.id
_entity.type
_entity.pdbx_description
1 polymer ?
#
loop_
_entity_poly.entity_id
_entity_poly.type
_entity_poly.pdbx_seq_one_letter_code
_entity_poly.pdbx_strand_id
1 'polypeptide(L)'
;LKATLSLLERVLMRDITTPVPSEDMKKLVQKCLEKAAQINYTQLMGYAQIKVDPQEAAEKRLEDMLRLGEFCIEVLQQNDEHHSEVSEAFSWWPDLMAEHAE
;
A
#
# COMPACT_ATOMS: atom_id res chain seq x y z
N LEU A 1 1.00 9.24 -11.64
CA LEU A 1 1.37 9.43 -10.22
C LEU A 1 2.53 10.42 -10.00
N LYS A 2 3.63 10.33 -10.75
CA LYS A 2 4.81 11.22 -10.67
C LYS A 2 4.49 12.72 -10.60
N ALA A 3 3.59 13.21 -11.47
CA ALA A 3 3.15 14.61 -11.48
C ALA A 3 2.46 15.04 -10.15
N THR A 4 1.73 14.13 -9.51
CA THR A 4 1.07 14.38 -8.23
C THR A 4 2.08 14.48 -7.09
N LEU A 5 3.13 13.65 -7.10
CA LEU A 5 4.22 13.74 -6.14
C LEU A 5 5.01 15.04 -6.30
N SER A 6 5.29 15.45 -7.54
CA SER A 6 5.91 16.75 -7.82
C SER A 6 5.03 17.94 -7.40
N LEU A 7 3.70 17.80 -7.46
CA LEU A 7 2.79 18.82 -6.94
C LEU A 7 2.81 18.88 -5.41
N LEU A 8 2.82 17.72 -4.73
CA LEU A 8 2.93 17.63 -3.28
C LEU A 8 4.20 18.32 -2.77
N GLU A 9 5.34 18.08 -3.42
CA GLU A 9 6.60 18.75 -3.14
C GLU A 9 6.45 20.27 -3.16
N ARG A 10 5.86 20.82 -4.23
CA ARG A 10 5.64 22.26 -4.38
C ARG A 10 4.67 22.85 -3.34
N VAL A 11 3.64 22.10 -2.94
CA VAL A 11 2.69 22.54 -1.91
C VAL A 11 3.33 22.59 -0.53
N LEU A 12 4.27 21.68 -0.25
CA LEU A 12 4.95 21.62 1.03
C LEU A 12 6.09 22.65 1.16
N MET A 13 6.55 23.24 0.04
CA MET A 13 7.57 24.29 0.06
C MET A 13 7.02 25.53 0.80
N ARG A 14 7.76 26.00 1.81
CA ARG A 14 7.39 27.20 2.59
C ARG A 14 7.48 28.49 1.77
N ASP A 15 8.34 28.50 0.76
CA ASP A 15 8.56 29.56 -0.21
C ASP A 15 9.18 28.95 -1.49
N ILE A 16 9.28 29.72 -2.59
CA ILE A 16 9.82 29.26 -3.89
C ILE A 16 11.32 28.90 -3.87
N THR A 17 12.05 29.24 -2.81
CA THR A 17 13.50 29.06 -2.72
C THR A 17 13.94 27.98 -1.72
N THR A 18 13.07 27.59 -0.78
CA THR A 18 13.36 26.60 0.25
C THR A 18 12.79 25.24 -0.14
N PRO A 19 13.63 24.27 -0.58
CA PRO A 19 13.17 22.91 -0.86
C PRO A 19 12.68 22.23 0.41
N VAL A 20 11.67 21.37 0.26
CA VAL A 20 11.13 20.55 1.35
C VAL A 20 12.13 19.45 1.69
N PRO A 21 12.38 19.15 2.97
CA PRO A 21 13.15 17.99 3.35
C PRO A 21 12.52 16.71 2.76
N SER A 22 13.31 15.94 2.01
CA SER A 22 12.87 14.68 1.38
C SER A 22 12.19 13.74 2.38
N GLU A 23 12.66 13.71 3.63
CA GLU A 23 12.09 12.91 4.71
C GLU A 23 10.66 13.28 5.11
N ASP A 24 10.28 14.56 5.05
CA ASP A 24 8.92 14.98 5.42
C ASP A 24 7.91 14.52 4.37
N MET A 25 8.30 14.59 3.09
CA MET A 25 7.51 14.06 1.98
C MET A 25 7.45 12.53 2.03
N LYS A 26 8.58 11.86 2.30
CA LYS A 26 8.67 10.40 2.46
C LYS A 26 7.71 9.90 3.54
N LYS A 27 7.69 10.54 4.72
CA LYS A 27 6.77 10.19 5.84
C LYS A 27 5.30 10.37 5.49
N LEU A 28 4.95 11.45 4.79
CA LEU A 28 3.57 11.67 4.35
C LEU A 28 3.11 10.58 3.38
N VAL A 29 3.97 10.23 2.43
CA VAL A 29 3.71 9.18 1.46
C VAL A 29 3.63 7.81 2.14
N GLN A 30 4.54 7.50 3.06
CA GLN A 30 4.50 6.26 3.87
C GLN A 30 3.17 6.12 4.61
N LYS A 31 2.73 7.16 5.32
CA LYS A 31 1.43 7.15 6.04
C LYS A 31 0.24 6.93 5.10
N CYS A 32 0.29 7.49 3.89
CA CYS A 32 -0.75 7.25 2.88
C CYS A 32 -0.75 5.79 2.40
N LEU A 33 0.44 5.21 2.17
CA LEU A 33 0.60 3.81 1.77
C LEU A 33 0.16 2.85 2.87
N GLU A 34 0.51 3.09 4.13
CA GLU A 34 0.02 2.30 5.29
C GLU A 34 -1.51 2.30 5.35
N LYS A 35 -2.13 3.47 5.16
CA LYS A 35 -3.60 3.58 5.14
C LYS A 35 -4.21 2.87 3.94
N ALA A 36 -3.57 2.94 2.77
CA ALA A 36 -4.00 2.21 1.59
C ALA A 36 -3.92 0.68 1.83
N ALA A 37 -2.84 0.19 2.46
CA ALA A 37 -2.67 -1.23 2.79
C ALA A 37 -3.78 -1.72 3.72
N GLN A 38 -4.12 -0.94 4.76
CA GLN A 38 -5.23 -1.27 5.66
C GLN A 38 -6.59 -1.36 4.94
N ILE A 39 -6.85 -0.42 4.03
CA ILE A 39 -8.08 -0.42 3.24
C ILE A 39 -8.12 -1.65 2.33
N ASN A 40 -7.02 -1.93 1.62
CA ASN A 40 -6.90 -3.09 0.74
C ASN A 40 -7.12 -4.39 1.50
N TYR A 41 -6.46 -4.56 2.65
CA TYR A 41 -6.64 -5.74 3.51
C TYR A 41 -8.09 -5.89 3.98
N THR A 42 -8.72 -4.81 4.43
CA THR A 42 -10.12 -4.82 4.88
C THR A 42 -11.07 -5.22 3.75
N GLN A 43 -10.84 -4.71 2.53
CA GLN A 43 -11.63 -5.07 1.36
C GLN A 43 -11.39 -6.52 0.96
N LEU A 44 -10.13 -6.98 0.95
CA LEU A 44 -9.76 -8.35 0.60
C LEU A 44 -10.38 -9.38 1.55
N MET A 45 -10.35 -9.10 2.85
CA MET A 45 -11.07 -9.87 3.87
C MET A 45 -12.58 -9.93 3.58
N GLY A 46 -13.17 -8.82 3.14
CA GLY A 46 -14.55 -8.74 2.70
C GLY A 46 -14.85 -9.61 1.47
N TYR A 47 -13.97 -9.58 0.46
CA TYR A 47 -14.08 -10.44 -0.74
C TYR A 47 -13.94 -11.93 -0.40
N ALA A 48 -13.01 -12.26 0.50
CA ALA A 48 -12.81 -13.60 1.01
C ALA A 48 -13.96 -14.07 1.94
N GLN A 49 -14.87 -13.17 2.31
CA GLN A 49 -15.98 -13.39 3.26
C GLN A 49 -15.51 -13.85 4.65
N ILE A 50 -14.28 -13.52 5.02
CA ILE A 50 -13.68 -13.92 6.30
C ILE A 50 -14.25 -13.04 7.40
N LYS A 51 -14.77 -13.67 8.45
CA LYS A 51 -15.17 -12.98 9.69
C LYS A 51 -14.18 -13.37 10.77
N VAL A 52 -13.57 -12.39 11.42
CA VAL A 52 -12.66 -12.66 12.53
C VAL A 52 -13.50 -12.95 13.77
N ASP A 53 -13.76 -14.23 14.05
CA ASP A 53 -14.39 -14.69 15.27
C ASP A 53 -13.38 -15.42 16.18
N PRO A 54 -13.06 -14.88 17.37
CA PRO A 54 -12.17 -15.53 18.33
C PRO A 54 -12.63 -16.92 18.79
N GLN A 55 -13.93 -17.21 18.73
CA GLN A 55 -14.51 -18.50 19.13
C GLN A 55 -14.56 -19.53 18.00
N GLU A 56 -14.12 -19.17 16.80
CA GLU A 56 -14.15 -20.05 15.63
C GLU A 56 -13.23 -21.27 15.78
N ALA A 57 -13.58 -22.37 15.11
CA ALA A 57 -12.76 -23.58 15.09
C ALA A 57 -11.40 -23.30 14.46
N ALA A 58 -10.34 -23.90 15.00
CA ALA A 58 -8.98 -23.70 14.48
C ALA A 58 -8.83 -24.11 13.00
N GLU A 59 -9.52 -25.18 12.58
CA GLU A 59 -9.53 -25.64 11.18
C GLU A 59 -10.13 -24.59 10.24
N LYS A 60 -11.28 -24.01 10.60
CA LYS A 60 -11.92 -22.97 9.78
C LYS A 60 -11.07 -21.71 9.69
N ARG A 61 -10.41 -21.30 10.79
CA ARG A 61 -9.44 -20.18 10.74
C ARG A 61 -8.26 -20.48 9.81
N LEU A 62 -7.79 -21.72 9.76
CA LEU A 62 -6.71 -22.11 8.85
C LEU A 62 -7.17 -22.04 7.39
N GLU A 63 -8.37 -22.55 7.08
CA GLU A 63 -8.97 -22.46 5.74
C GLU A 63 -9.16 -21.00 5.30
N ASP A 64 -9.67 -20.14 6.19
CA ASP A 64 -9.84 -18.72 5.92
C ASP A 64 -8.49 -18.02 5.68
N MET A 65 -7.45 -18.34 6.46
CA MET A 65 -6.10 -17.82 6.24
C MET A 65 -5.50 -18.27 4.91
N LEU A 66 -5.69 -19.52 4.52
CA LEU A 66 -5.23 -20.04 3.22
C LEU A 66 -5.91 -19.30 2.07
N ARG A 67 -7.23 -19.14 2.15
CA ARG A 67 -8.02 -18.43 1.14
C ARG A 67 -7.63 -16.95 1.04
N LEU A 68 -7.36 -16.29 2.16
CA LEU A 68 -6.84 -14.92 2.16
C LEU A 68 -5.47 -14.86 1.45
N GLY A 69 -4.60 -15.82 1.73
CA GLY A 69 -3.29 -15.93 1.08
C GLY A 69 -3.38 -16.07 -0.45
N GLU A 70 -4.32 -16.88 -0.94
CA GLU A 70 -4.59 -17.01 -2.39
C GLU A 70 -4.99 -15.66 -3.00
N PHE A 71 -5.94 -14.96 -2.37
CA PHE A 71 -6.35 -13.63 -2.84
C PHE A 71 -5.22 -12.60 -2.78
N CYS A 72 -4.34 -12.64 -1.75
CA CYS A 72 -3.17 -11.77 -1.69
C CYS A 72 -2.23 -12.03 -2.87
N ILE A 73 -1.98 -13.29 -3.21
CA ILE A 73 -1.13 -13.67 -4.34
C ILE A 73 -1.72 -13.16 -5.66
N GLU A 74 -3.02 -13.36 -5.88
CA GLU A 74 -3.70 -12.88 -7.09
C GLU A 74 -3.61 -11.35 -7.23
N VAL A 75 -3.85 -10.61 -6.15
CA VAL A 75 -3.75 -9.14 -6.15
C VAL A 75 -2.30 -8.68 -6.39
N LEU A 76 -1.31 -9.35 -5.81
CA LEU A 76 0.10 -9.04 -6.04
C LEU A 76 0.50 -9.28 -7.50
N GLN A 77 0.03 -10.38 -8.11
CA GLN A 77 0.27 -10.67 -9.52
C GLN A 77 -0.39 -9.62 -10.43
N GLN A 78 -1.64 -9.25 -10.15
CA GLN A 78 -2.34 -8.19 -10.89
C GLN A 78 -1.62 -6.83 -10.76
N ASN A 79 -1.10 -6.52 -9.58
CA ASN A 79 -0.30 -5.31 -9.37
C ASN A 79 0.96 -5.35 -10.23
N ASP A 80 1.71 -6.45 -10.22
CA ASP A 80 2.97 -6.56 -10.98
C ASP A 80 2.75 -6.44 -12.49
N GLU A 81 1.66 -7.01 -13.01
CA GLU A 81 1.32 -6.94 -14.44
C GLU A 81 0.94 -5.53 -14.92
N HIS A 82 0.48 -4.64 -14.04
CA HIS A 82 -0.11 -3.35 -14.43
C HIS A 82 0.69 -2.11 -13.98
N HIS A 83 1.77 -2.26 -13.19
CA HIS A 83 2.37 -1.14 -12.42
C HIS A 83 3.76 -0.66 -12.87
N SER A 84 4.07 -0.63 -14.17
CA SER A 84 5.29 0.06 -14.64
C SER A 84 5.32 1.53 -14.22
N GLU A 85 4.17 2.23 -14.25
CA GLU A 85 4.06 3.65 -13.88
C GLU A 85 4.21 3.92 -12.38
N VAL A 86 3.79 2.99 -11.52
CA VAL A 86 3.91 3.15 -10.06
C VAL A 86 5.35 2.88 -9.64
N SER A 87 5.97 1.83 -10.18
CA SER A 87 7.39 1.56 -9.97
C SER A 87 8.26 2.74 -10.43
N GLU A 88 7.94 3.35 -11.57
CA GLU A 88 8.65 4.56 -12.04
C GLU A 88 8.42 5.77 -11.12
N ALA A 89 7.18 5.98 -10.64
CA ALA A 89 6.84 7.11 -9.76
C ALA A 89 7.49 7.01 -8.37
N PHE A 90 7.76 5.79 -7.88
CA PHE A 90 8.40 5.53 -6.60
C PHE A 90 9.88 5.16 -6.73
N SER A 91 10.49 5.32 -7.91
CA SER A 91 11.90 5.00 -8.15
C SER A 91 12.89 5.70 -7.19
N TRP A 92 12.49 6.82 -6.57
CA TRP A 92 13.28 7.53 -5.57
C TRP A 92 13.14 6.97 -4.14
N TRP A 93 12.10 6.20 -3.87
CA TRP A 93 11.83 5.53 -2.58
C TRP A 93 11.31 4.09 -2.80
N PRO A 94 12.13 3.18 -3.36
CA PRO A 94 11.71 1.82 -3.64
C PRO A 94 11.27 1.06 -2.37
N ASP A 95 11.92 1.35 -1.23
CA ASP A 95 11.62 0.71 0.05
C ASP A 95 10.17 0.95 0.51
N LEU A 96 9.57 2.11 0.19
CA LEU A 96 8.19 2.42 0.57
C LEU A 96 7.18 1.52 -0.14
N MET A 97 7.47 1.13 -1.39
CA MET A 97 6.60 0.22 -2.13
C MET A 97 6.80 -1.22 -1.69
N ALA A 98 8.02 -1.60 -1.29
CA ALA A 98 8.29 -2.91 -0.70
C ALA A 98 7.50 -3.10 0.61
N GLU A 99 7.58 -2.13 1.54
CA GLU A 99 6.81 -2.15 2.80
C GLU A 99 5.29 -2.12 2.59
N HIS A 100 4.81 -1.56 1.48
CA HIS A 100 3.38 -1.53 1.16
C HIS A 100 2.87 -2.85 0.55
N ALA A 101 3.76 -3.59 -0.12
CA ALA A 101 3.44 -4.83 -0.81
C ALA A 101 3.61 -6.09 0.08
N GLU A 102 4.44 -6.02 1.13
CA GLU A 102 4.57 -7.05 2.18
C GLU A 102 3.43 -6.99 3.22
#